data_AF-A0A3D4S8Z4-F1
#
_entry.id   AF-A0A3D4S8Z4-F1
#
_cell.length_a   1.000
_cell.length_b   1.000
_cell.length_c   1.000
_cell.angle_alpha   90.00
_cell.angle_beta   90.00
_cell.angle_gamma   90.00
#
_symmetry.space_group_name_H-M   'P 1'
#
loop_
_entity.id
_entity.type
_entity.pdbx_description
1 polymer ?
#
loop_
_entity_poly.entity_id
_entity_poly.type
_entity_poly.pdbx_seq_one_letter_code
_entity_poly.pdbx_strand_id
1 'polypeptide(L)'
;MENDEKKCADCSGENADCESCKAKENTNEPDDNTNAAEPDDDTKGLDYLTKLCYAVIDRADITVTEKRNLLMAVYSFRCLFDSKELHRVSKVLVKYGCSFVSRDKSLKDVEHVYEVTDGDNTFYKFDVGSPAWQKKYRSGEITGESAVLPDKPTLYETVNSIVSLDSATDELRALWLVYFPYVFMIGAPVEYDLLDELEAKINNPGVYKAALDGRYADNICCTTAELSGEHPLVAEWYRPFIEWKSERNENGISRETAKYQRALMLGEYEYAMHGTEKLLDSFPDDEEIILLNISARSSLVAMAGLEKRVKLLSDNFRIINEAMKSAPKKYNYLLYYRGLTRLGMNDPEGAKEDFEASLKLDSHFEPSMLILKGMQNAEALSADKSKLS
;
A
#
# COMPACT_ATOMS: atom_id res chain seq x y z
N MET A 1 -16.28 62.76 -35.04
CA MET A 1 -17.53 62.18 -35.57
C MET A 1 -17.40 60.69 -35.35
N GLU A 2 -17.73 60.27 -34.13
CA GLU A 2 -19.02 59.63 -33.77
C GLU A 2 -18.92 58.12 -34.06
N ASN A 3 -18.63 57.27 -33.06
CA ASN A 3 -19.58 56.67 -32.11
C ASN A 3 -20.89 56.22 -32.76
N ASP A 4 -21.08 54.90 -32.83
CA ASP A 4 -22.24 54.18 -32.24
C ASP A 4 -22.04 52.67 -32.49
N GLU A 5 -21.74 51.90 -31.44
CA GLU A 5 -22.71 51.13 -30.65
C GLU A 5 -23.52 50.12 -31.48
N LYS A 6 -23.10 48.85 -31.44
CA LYS A 6 -24.04 47.71 -31.41
C LYS A 6 -23.81 46.93 -30.12
N LYS A 7 -24.59 47.31 -29.10
CA LYS A 7 -24.85 46.51 -27.90
C LYS A 7 -25.52 45.20 -28.31
N CYS A 8 -25.01 44.08 -27.81
CA CYS A 8 -25.70 42.81 -27.84
C CYS A 8 -26.79 42.85 -26.75
N ALA A 9 -28.05 43.02 -27.17
CA ALA A 9 -29.22 42.95 -26.31
C ALA A 9 -29.79 41.53 -26.37
N ASP A 10 -30.22 41.01 -25.22
CA ASP A 10 -30.96 39.76 -25.00
C ASP A 10 -30.27 38.43 -25.33
N CYS A 11 -29.57 37.87 -24.34
CA CYS A 11 -29.40 36.42 -24.20
C CYS A 11 -30.50 35.88 -23.27
N SER A 12 -31.74 35.82 -23.77
CA SER A 12 -32.76 34.95 -23.20
C SER A 12 -33.24 34.00 -24.30
N GLY A 13 -32.79 32.74 -24.23
CA GLY A 13 -33.15 31.70 -25.19
C GLY A 13 -32.02 30.72 -25.44
N GLU A 14 -32.35 29.44 -25.33
CA GLU A 14 -31.48 28.31 -25.69
C GLU A 14 -31.07 28.41 -27.17
N ASN A 15 -29.77 28.32 -27.43
CA ASN A 15 -29.07 28.42 -28.72
C ASN A 15 -28.76 29.83 -29.23
N ALA A 16 -27.59 30.35 -28.82
CA ALA A 16 -26.88 31.42 -29.52
C ALA A 16 -25.40 31.02 -29.69
N ASP A 17 -25.07 30.44 -30.85
CA ASP A 17 -23.70 30.24 -31.32
C ASP A 17 -23.09 31.60 -31.71
N CYS A 18 -22.39 32.24 -30.78
CA CYS A 18 -21.59 33.43 -31.04
C CYS A 18 -20.09 33.10 -30.93
N GLU A 19 -19.38 33.16 -32.06
CA GLU A 19 -17.95 32.83 -32.16
C GLU A 19 -17.01 33.77 -31.41
N SER A 20 -17.48 34.91 -30.86
CA SER A 20 -16.63 35.85 -30.13
C SER A 20 -16.44 35.53 -28.64
N CYS A 21 -17.05 34.46 -28.11
CA CYS A 21 -16.97 34.07 -26.70
C CYS A 21 -16.11 32.84 -26.41
N LYS A 22 -15.50 32.20 -27.42
CA LYS A 22 -14.60 31.05 -27.21
C LYS A 22 -13.15 31.53 -27.05
N ALA A 23 -12.80 31.93 -25.83
CA ALA A 23 -11.40 32.01 -25.42
C ALA A 23 -10.81 30.59 -25.32
N LYS A 24 -9.55 30.47 -25.77
CA LYS A 24 -8.77 29.23 -25.96
C LYS A 24 -8.56 28.46 -24.66
N GLU A 25 -9.15 27.27 -24.55
CA GLU A 25 -8.56 26.14 -23.81
C GLU A 25 -8.04 25.14 -24.85
N ASN A 26 -6.71 24.96 -24.87
CA ASN A 26 -6.04 24.01 -25.73
C ASN A 26 -5.45 22.91 -24.84
N THR A 27 -6.32 22.06 -24.28
CA THR A 27 -5.96 20.96 -23.38
C THR A 27 -5.68 19.69 -24.19
N ASN A 28 -4.46 19.58 -24.71
CA ASN A 28 -3.89 18.36 -25.28
C ASN A 28 -2.80 17.79 -24.34
N GLU A 29 -3.10 17.74 -23.04
CA GLU A 29 -2.22 17.13 -22.04
C GLU A 29 -2.43 15.60 -22.03
N PRO A 30 -1.35 14.80 -21.98
CA PRO A 30 -1.46 13.34 -21.91
C PRO A 30 -2.16 12.88 -20.64
N ASP A 31 -2.82 11.72 -20.71
CA ASP A 31 -3.55 11.17 -19.57
C ASP A 31 -2.59 10.49 -18.57
N ASP A 32 -2.99 10.39 -17.29
CA ASP A 32 -2.14 9.92 -16.19
C ASP A 32 -1.78 8.41 -16.30
N ASN A 33 -2.30 7.73 -17.33
CA ASN A 33 -2.14 6.31 -17.63
C ASN A 33 -1.20 6.07 -18.82
N THR A 34 0.01 6.62 -18.78
CA THR A 34 1.08 6.19 -19.69
C THR A 34 1.51 4.77 -19.33
N ASN A 35 1.62 3.87 -20.32
CA ASN A 35 1.95 2.44 -20.16
C ASN A 35 3.22 2.21 -19.32
N ALA A 36 3.06 2.14 -18.01
CA ALA A 36 4.10 1.72 -17.09
C ALA A 36 4.18 0.20 -17.13
N ALA A 37 5.37 -0.35 -17.33
CA ALA A 37 5.66 -1.75 -17.01
C ALA A 37 5.16 -2.04 -15.59
N GLU A 38 4.60 -3.24 -15.36
CA GLU A 38 4.07 -3.64 -14.04
C GLU A 38 5.05 -3.22 -12.94
N PRO A 39 4.60 -2.50 -11.89
CA PRO A 39 5.53 -1.96 -10.92
C PRO A 39 6.24 -3.11 -10.22
N ASP A 40 7.57 -3.07 -10.26
CA ASP A 40 8.43 -3.70 -9.27
C ASP A 40 7.84 -3.46 -7.86
N ASP A 41 7.56 -4.55 -7.14
CA ASP A 41 6.74 -4.55 -5.92
C ASP A 41 7.34 -3.61 -4.85
N ASP A 42 8.67 -3.48 -4.87
CA ASP A 42 9.50 -2.70 -3.96
C ASP A 42 9.21 -1.18 -3.99
N THR A 43 8.68 -0.64 -5.10
CA THR A 43 8.47 0.81 -5.28
C THR A 43 7.01 1.26 -5.21
N LYS A 44 6.05 0.32 -5.09
CA LYS A 44 4.61 0.64 -5.11
C LYS A 44 4.19 1.57 -3.97
N GLY A 45 4.75 1.38 -2.77
CA GLY A 45 4.40 2.23 -1.64
C GLY A 45 5.04 3.61 -1.68
N LEU A 46 6.26 3.74 -2.21
CA LEU A 46 6.86 5.04 -2.50
C LEU A 46 6.07 5.79 -3.58
N ASP A 47 5.56 5.08 -4.58
CA ASP A 47 4.66 5.65 -5.59
C ASP A 47 3.35 6.16 -5.00
N TYR A 48 2.76 5.36 -4.12
CA TYR A 48 1.55 5.75 -3.43
C TYR A 48 1.76 6.97 -2.52
N LEU A 49 2.83 6.98 -1.73
CA LEU A 49 3.24 8.13 -0.92
C LEU A 49 3.43 9.39 -1.78
N THR A 50 4.15 9.28 -2.89
CA THR A 50 4.42 10.40 -3.80
C THR A 50 3.12 11.00 -4.35
N LYS A 51 2.22 10.15 -4.87
CA LYS A 51 0.92 10.57 -5.40
C LYS A 51 0.05 11.21 -4.31
N LEU A 52 0.04 10.64 -3.11
CA LEU A 52 -0.75 11.18 -2.00
C LEU A 52 -0.21 12.54 -1.54
N CYS A 53 1.12 12.70 -1.44
CA CYS A 53 1.76 14.00 -1.19
C CYS A 53 1.31 15.04 -2.23
N TYR A 54 1.34 14.71 -3.53
CA TYR A 54 0.91 15.65 -4.58
C TYR A 54 -0.55 16.05 -4.42
N ALA A 55 -1.44 15.10 -4.14
CA ALA A 55 -2.86 15.37 -3.94
C ALA A 55 -3.12 16.24 -2.71
N VAL A 56 -2.40 16.00 -1.60
CA VAL A 56 -2.53 16.76 -0.36
C VAL A 56 -1.99 18.18 -0.52
N ILE A 57 -0.82 18.35 -1.16
CA ILE A 57 -0.22 19.67 -1.42
C ILE A 57 -1.10 20.47 -2.38
N ASP A 58 -1.64 19.86 -3.44
CA ASP A 58 -2.51 20.54 -4.40
C ASP A 58 -3.76 21.14 -3.73
N ARG A 59 -4.34 20.41 -2.77
CA ARG A 59 -5.55 20.79 -2.04
C ARG A 59 -5.30 21.70 -0.84
N ALA A 60 -4.05 21.84 -0.39
CA ALA A 60 -3.72 22.63 0.80
C ALA A 60 -3.98 24.12 0.58
N ASP A 61 -4.36 24.82 1.64
CA ASP A 61 -4.54 26.27 1.67
C ASP A 61 -3.21 26.97 2.02
N ILE A 62 -2.26 26.86 1.10
CA ILE A 62 -0.92 27.47 1.18
C ILE A 62 -0.61 28.18 -0.15
N THR A 63 0.41 29.04 -0.15
CA THR A 63 0.75 29.82 -1.34
C THR A 63 1.22 28.93 -2.49
N VAL A 64 1.06 29.42 -3.72
CA VAL A 64 1.52 28.69 -4.93
C VAL A 64 3.03 28.41 -4.86
N THR A 65 3.81 29.37 -4.35
CA THR A 65 5.25 29.20 -4.12
C THR A 65 5.54 28.05 -3.16
N GLU A 66 4.85 27.98 -2.02
CA GLU A 66 5.04 26.89 -1.05
C GLU A 66 4.65 25.53 -1.65
N LYS A 67 3.52 25.45 -2.36
CA LYS A 67 3.12 24.21 -3.07
C LYS A 67 4.23 23.75 -3.99
N ARG A 68 4.77 24.66 -4.79
CA ARG A 68 5.78 24.38 -5.80
C ARG A 68 7.10 23.89 -5.17
N ASN A 69 7.51 24.50 -4.07
CA ASN A 69 8.68 24.10 -3.29
C ASN A 69 8.52 22.68 -2.74
N LEU A 70 7.38 22.39 -2.09
CA LEU A 70 7.10 21.06 -1.53
C LEU A 70 6.97 19.99 -2.64
N LEU A 71 6.28 20.30 -3.74
CA LEU A 71 6.15 19.39 -4.88
C LEU A 71 7.51 19.03 -5.49
N MET A 72 8.40 20.02 -5.68
CA MET A 72 9.75 19.73 -6.18
C MET A 72 10.60 18.96 -5.19
N ALA A 73 10.46 19.19 -3.90
CA ALA A 73 11.18 18.43 -2.87
C ALA A 73 10.74 16.97 -2.86
N VAL A 74 9.42 16.70 -2.86
CA VAL A 74 8.86 15.33 -2.93
C VAL A 74 9.25 14.63 -4.23
N TYR A 75 9.14 15.33 -5.37
CA TYR A 75 9.60 14.81 -6.66
C TYR A 75 11.08 14.43 -6.62
N SER A 76 11.93 15.33 -6.12
CA SER A 76 13.37 15.07 -6.00
C SER A 76 13.65 13.87 -5.09
N PHE A 77 12.94 13.77 -3.95
CA PHE A 77 13.03 12.63 -3.04
C PHE A 77 12.66 11.32 -3.74
N ARG A 78 11.54 11.27 -4.48
CA ARG A 78 11.15 10.06 -5.23
C ARG A 78 12.23 9.64 -6.23
N CYS A 79 12.83 10.60 -6.94
CA CYS A 79 13.87 10.35 -7.93
C CYS A 79 15.21 9.84 -7.34
N LEU A 80 15.39 9.86 -6.01
CA LEU A 80 16.56 9.24 -5.37
C LEU A 80 16.50 7.70 -5.38
N PHE A 81 15.29 7.13 -5.48
CA PHE A 81 15.08 5.69 -5.37
C PHE A 81 14.90 5.00 -6.73
N ASP A 82 14.24 5.67 -7.68
CA ASP A 82 14.09 5.15 -9.03
C ASP A 82 13.95 6.28 -10.08
N SER A 83 14.03 5.89 -11.35
CA SER A 83 13.86 6.80 -12.50
C SER A 83 12.44 6.78 -13.08
N LYS A 84 11.48 6.07 -12.46
CA LYS A 84 10.12 5.90 -13.02
C LYS A 84 9.38 7.23 -13.07
N GLU A 85 9.50 8.03 -12.00
CA GLU A 85 8.84 9.34 -11.93
C GLU A 85 9.40 10.34 -12.97
N LEU A 86 10.64 10.15 -13.45
CA LEU A 86 11.20 10.96 -14.55
C LEU A 86 10.44 10.76 -15.87
N HIS A 87 9.86 9.57 -16.07
CA HIS A 87 9.17 9.14 -17.29
C HIS A 87 7.64 9.22 -17.19
N ARG A 88 7.11 9.76 -16.10
CA ARG A 88 5.67 9.92 -15.87
C ARG A 88 5.27 11.39 -15.95
N VAL A 89 4.14 11.69 -16.59
CA VAL A 89 3.59 13.04 -16.59
C VAL A 89 2.61 13.21 -15.43
N SER A 90 3.01 13.97 -14.41
CA SER A 90 2.12 14.35 -13.30
C SER A 90 1.41 15.67 -13.61
N LYS A 91 0.08 15.63 -13.71
CA LYS A 91 -0.75 16.83 -13.93
C LYS A 91 -0.55 17.88 -12.83
N VAL A 92 -0.30 17.46 -11.59
CA VAL A 92 -0.01 18.36 -10.46
C VAL A 92 1.34 19.05 -10.64
N LEU A 93 2.40 18.32 -11.03
CA LEU A 93 3.70 18.94 -11.27
C LEU A 93 3.66 19.91 -12.46
N VAL A 94 2.89 19.59 -13.51
CA VAL A 94 2.70 20.49 -14.65
C VAL A 94 1.93 21.75 -14.25
N LYS A 95 0.83 21.59 -13.52
CA LYS A 95 -0.01 22.70 -13.01
C LYS A 95 0.81 23.77 -12.27
N TYR A 96 1.79 23.35 -11.45
CA TYR A 96 2.62 24.26 -10.66
C TYR A 96 3.97 24.60 -11.30
N GLY A 97 4.22 24.24 -12.56
CA GLY A 97 5.47 24.55 -13.26
C GLY A 97 6.71 23.92 -12.58
N CYS A 98 6.52 22.74 -12.00
CA CYS A 98 7.57 21.85 -11.51
C CYS A 98 8.12 21.00 -12.66
N SER A 99 7.23 20.52 -13.52
CA SER A 99 7.53 19.73 -14.72
C SER A 99 6.82 20.30 -15.93
N PHE A 100 7.33 20.01 -17.12
CA PHE A 100 6.87 20.57 -18.38
C PHE A 100 6.85 19.48 -19.45
N VAL A 101 5.92 19.61 -20.39
CA VAL A 101 5.74 18.66 -21.49
C VAL A 101 5.75 19.42 -22.81
N SER A 102 6.46 18.89 -23.80
CA SER A 102 6.55 19.48 -25.13
C SER A 102 6.43 18.41 -26.22
N ARG A 103 5.86 18.78 -27.38
CA ARG A 103 5.87 17.93 -28.59
C ARG A 103 7.03 18.26 -29.54
N ASP A 104 7.88 19.21 -29.16
CA ASP A 104 9.03 19.61 -29.96
C ASP A 104 10.10 18.52 -29.98
N LYS A 105 10.19 17.81 -31.12
CA LYS A 105 11.19 16.76 -31.37
C LYS A 105 12.63 17.24 -31.24
N SER A 106 12.89 18.54 -31.35
CA SER A 106 14.23 19.10 -31.13
C SER A 106 14.75 18.91 -29.70
N LEU A 107 13.86 18.59 -28.75
CA LEU A 107 14.21 18.34 -27.36
C LEU A 107 14.67 16.91 -27.08
N LYS A 108 14.48 15.97 -28.02
CA LYS A 108 14.74 14.53 -27.80
C LYS A 108 16.13 14.24 -27.23
N ASP A 109 17.15 14.92 -27.76
CA ASP A 109 18.55 14.68 -27.41
C ASP A 109 19.09 15.71 -26.39
N VAL A 110 18.20 16.51 -25.77
CA VAL A 110 18.59 17.47 -24.74
C VAL A 110 18.73 16.75 -23.40
N GLU A 111 19.79 17.06 -22.66
CA GLU A 111 20.04 16.48 -21.34
C GLU A 111 18.87 16.74 -20.37
N HIS A 112 18.52 15.72 -19.58
CA HIS A 112 17.37 15.71 -18.65
C HIS A 112 16.00 15.94 -19.33
N VAL A 113 15.89 15.56 -20.60
CA VAL A 113 14.61 15.38 -21.29
C VAL A 113 14.29 13.90 -21.37
N TYR A 114 13.06 13.54 -21.04
CA TYR A 114 12.57 12.17 -21.00
C TYR A 114 11.45 12.01 -22.04
N GLU A 115 11.59 11.03 -22.93
CA GLU A 115 10.56 10.68 -23.90
C GLU A 115 9.44 9.90 -23.19
N VAL A 116 8.21 10.37 -23.33
CA VAL A 116 7.01 9.77 -22.71
C VAL A 116 5.99 9.49 -23.81
N THR A 117 5.39 8.29 -23.79
CA THR A 117 4.40 7.87 -24.78
C THR A 117 3.02 7.69 -24.16
N ASP A 118 1.99 8.22 -24.84
CA ASP A 118 0.58 8.05 -24.51
C ASP A 118 -0.18 7.65 -25.79
N GLY A 119 -0.46 6.36 -25.93
CA GLY A 119 -0.90 5.76 -27.19
C GLY A 119 0.10 6.01 -28.32
N ASP A 120 -0.36 6.64 -29.40
CA ASP A 120 0.46 7.01 -30.56
C ASP A 120 1.17 8.37 -30.38
N ASN A 121 0.93 9.08 -29.28
CA ASN A 121 1.52 10.39 -29.04
C ASN A 121 2.85 10.27 -28.29
N THR A 122 3.87 10.96 -28.78
CA THR A 122 5.15 11.11 -28.09
C THR A 122 5.30 12.53 -27.56
N PHE A 123 5.71 12.63 -26.30
CA PHE A 123 5.99 13.88 -25.61
C PHE A 123 7.39 13.85 -25.02
N TYR A 124 7.95 15.05 -24.81
CA TYR A 124 9.24 15.28 -24.20
C TYR A 124 9.02 15.99 -22.87
N LYS A 125 9.19 15.26 -21.78
CA LYS A 125 9.09 15.76 -20.41
C LYS A 125 10.43 16.33 -19.97
N PHE A 126 10.42 17.48 -19.32
CA PHE A 126 11.59 18.09 -18.70
C PHE A 126 11.17 18.90 -17.49
N ASP A 127 12.08 19.07 -16.53
CA ASP A 127 11.73 19.67 -15.24
C ASP A 127 12.32 21.06 -15.08
N VAL A 128 11.79 21.81 -14.11
CA VAL A 128 12.29 23.14 -13.77
C VAL A 128 13.79 23.10 -13.47
N GLY A 129 14.55 24.04 -14.03
CA GLY A 129 16.01 24.12 -13.89
C GLY A 129 16.82 23.30 -14.90
N SER A 130 16.20 22.36 -15.63
CA SER A 130 16.86 21.59 -16.69
C SER A 130 17.35 22.47 -17.85
N PRO A 131 18.31 22.01 -18.68
CA PRO A 131 18.74 22.74 -19.87
C PRO A 131 17.61 23.11 -20.82
N ALA A 132 16.63 22.21 -21.01
CA ALA A 132 15.43 22.47 -21.81
C ALA A 132 14.57 23.59 -21.22
N TRP A 133 14.37 23.58 -19.90
CA TRP A 133 13.66 24.65 -19.19
C TRP A 133 14.38 26.00 -19.34
N GLN A 134 15.72 26.02 -19.16
CA GLN A 134 16.50 27.26 -19.31
C GLN A 134 16.39 27.84 -20.73
N LYS A 135 16.40 26.99 -21.76
CA LYS A 135 16.22 27.41 -23.16
C LYS A 135 14.86 28.08 -23.35
N LYS A 136 13.78 27.45 -22.85
CA LYS A 136 12.40 27.96 -22.96
C LYS A 136 12.13 29.19 -22.09
N TYR A 137 12.78 29.29 -20.94
CA TYR A 137 12.78 30.50 -20.13
C TYR A 137 13.42 31.68 -20.89
N ARG A 138 14.61 31.47 -21.48
CA ARG A 138 15.32 32.51 -22.25
C ARG A 138 14.58 32.93 -23.52
N SER A 139 13.80 32.04 -24.14
CA SER A 139 12.96 32.40 -25.29
C SER A 139 11.66 33.13 -24.91
N GLY A 140 11.35 33.23 -23.61
CA GLY A 140 10.11 33.83 -23.11
C GLY A 140 8.88 32.92 -23.23
N GLU A 141 9.07 31.62 -23.52
CA GLU A 141 7.97 30.65 -23.54
C GLU A 141 7.53 30.25 -22.13
N ILE A 142 8.45 30.25 -21.16
CA ILE A 142 8.16 30.03 -19.75
C ILE A 142 8.32 31.37 -19.02
N THR A 143 7.25 31.84 -18.37
CA THR A 143 7.18 33.15 -17.72
C THR A 143 6.48 33.06 -16.36
N GLY A 144 6.41 34.18 -15.64
CA GLY A 144 5.71 34.27 -14.35
C GLY A 144 6.34 33.38 -13.28
N GLU A 145 5.50 32.79 -12.42
CA GLU A 145 5.95 31.92 -11.32
C GLU A 145 6.70 30.69 -11.84
N SER A 146 6.28 30.10 -12.97
CA SER A 146 6.95 28.94 -13.59
C SER A 146 8.38 29.22 -14.08
N ALA A 147 8.78 30.50 -14.17
CA ALA A 147 10.13 30.93 -14.53
C ALA A 147 11.08 31.09 -13.32
N VAL A 148 10.57 31.00 -12.10
CA VAL A 148 11.38 31.08 -10.87
C VAL A 148 11.91 29.68 -10.51
N LEU A 149 13.12 29.56 -9.96
CA LEU A 149 13.58 28.28 -9.41
C LEU A 149 12.93 28.04 -8.03
N PRO A 150 12.40 26.84 -7.74
CA PRO A 150 11.85 26.52 -6.42
C PRO A 150 12.96 26.48 -5.36
N ASP A 151 12.69 27.09 -4.21
CA ASP A 151 13.51 26.97 -3.02
C ASP A 151 13.21 25.57 -2.44
N LYS A 152 14.16 24.64 -2.56
CA LYS A 152 13.95 23.27 -2.09
C LYS A 152 14.22 23.20 -0.58
N PRO A 153 13.19 23.05 0.27
CA PRO A 153 13.39 22.82 1.70
C PRO A 153 14.19 21.53 1.93
N THR A 154 14.77 21.39 3.12
CA THR A 154 15.41 20.12 3.52
C THR A 154 14.38 19.00 3.54
N LEU A 155 14.83 17.73 3.62
CA LEU A 155 13.90 16.61 3.71
C LEU A 155 13.09 16.62 5.02
N TYR A 156 13.67 17.09 6.13
CA TYR A 156 12.94 17.24 7.39
C TYR A 156 11.89 18.35 7.29
N GLU A 157 12.27 19.53 6.78
CA GLU A 157 11.35 20.64 6.54
C GLU A 157 10.22 20.24 5.59
N THR A 158 10.55 19.53 4.51
CA THR A 158 9.59 19.05 3.51
C THR A 158 8.55 18.15 4.15
N VAL A 159 8.99 17.11 4.86
CA VAL A 159 8.08 16.13 5.46
C VAL A 159 7.29 16.79 6.58
N ASN A 160 7.92 17.60 7.44
CA ASN A 160 7.25 18.30 8.53
C ASN A 160 6.17 19.22 8.01
N SER A 161 6.46 19.99 6.95
CA SER A 161 5.48 20.85 6.30
C SER A 161 4.30 20.04 5.76
N ILE A 162 4.56 18.95 5.03
CA ILE A 162 3.53 18.12 4.42
C ILE A 162 2.61 17.48 5.46
N VAL A 163 3.15 16.88 6.52
CA VAL A 163 2.32 16.23 7.56
C VAL A 163 1.57 17.23 8.43
N SER A 164 1.96 18.50 8.39
CA SER A 164 1.33 19.62 9.10
C SER A 164 0.24 20.33 8.29
N LEU A 165 0.08 20.02 7.01
CA LEU A 165 -0.99 20.61 6.20
C LEU A 165 -2.37 20.20 6.76
N ASP A 166 -3.34 21.11 6.74
CA ASP A 166 -4.72 20.82 7.15
C ASP A 166 -5.37 19.71 6.30
N SER A 167 -4.91 19.55 5.06
CA SER A 167 -5.31 18.49 4.15
C SER A 167 -4.62 17.14 4.41
N ALA A 168 -3.64 17.07 5.31
CA ALA A 168 -2.91 15.84 5.60
C ALA A 168 -3.75 14.88 6.44
N THR A 169 -3.97 13.68 5.91
CA THR A 169 -4.73 12.61 6.55
C THR A 169 -3.83 11.73 7.41
N ASP A 170 -4.43 10.95 8.30
CA ASP A 170 -3.72 9.91 9.05
C ASP A 170 -3.09 8.86 8.13
N GLU A 171 -3.66 8.62 6.95
CA GLU A 171 -3.10 7.76 5.92
C GLU A 171 -1.79 8.32 5.34
N LEU A 172 -1.73 9.62 5.03
CA LEU A 172 -0.49 10.25 4.58
C LEU A 172 0.58 10.20 5.67
N ARG A 173 0.20 10.51 6.91
CA ARG A 173 1.09 10.41 8.06
C ARG A 173 1.57 8.97 8.28
N ALA A 174 0.70 7.98 8.09
CA ALA A 174 1.06 6.57 8.18
C ALA A 174 2.07 6.14 7.10
N LEU A 175 1.95 6.64 5.88
CA LEU A 175 2.98 6.39 4.86
C LEU A 175 4.31 7.04 5.23
N TRP A 176 4.29 8.25 5.81
CA TRP A 176 5.51 8.85 6.34
C TRP A 176 6.07 8.10 7.54
N LEU A 177 5.25 7.52 8.41
CA LEU A 177 5.73 6.58 9.44
C LEU A 177 6.55 5.45 8.80
N VAL A 178 6.07 4.85 7.71
CA VAL A 178 6.74 3.74 7.01
C VAL A 178 7.98 4.18 6.21
N TYR A 179 7.96 5.35 5.58
CA TYR A 179 8.98 5.72 4.59
C TYR A 179 9.94 6.83 5.05
N PHE A 180 9.63 7.55 6.13
CA PHE A 180 10.55 8.58 6.65
C PHE A 180 11.94 8.05 7.00
N PRO A 181 12.11 6.81 7.50
CA PRO A 181 13.44 6.24 7.73
C PRO A 181 14.36 6.21 6.51
N TYR A 182 13.81 6.31 5.29
CA TYR A 182 14.61 6.42 4.08
C TYR A 182 15.42 7.72 4.06
N VAL A 183 14.94 8.78 4.71
CA VAL A 183 15.67 10.04 4.92
C VAL A 183 16.93 9.82 5.77
N PHE A 184 16.84 9.00 6.83
CA PHE A 184 18.01 8.61 7.62
C PHE A 184 19.00 7.79 6.80
N MET A 185 18.48 6.81 6.05
CA MET A 185 19.31 5.85 5.30
C MET A 185 20.11 6.49 4.17
N ILE A 186 19.58 7.53 3.52
CA ILE A 186 20.33 8.29 2.50
C ILE A 186 21.34 9.29 3.11
N GLY A 187 21.42 9.38 4.44
CA GLY A 187 22.40 10.22 5.14
C GLY A 187 22.05 11.70 5.13
N ALA A 188 20.77 12.07 5.09
CA ALA A 188 20.37 13.47 5.24
C ALA A 188 20.82 14.02 6.61
N PRO A 189 21.37 15.24 6.68
CA PRO A 189 21.72 15.87 7.96
C PRO A 189 20.52 15.90 8.90
N VAL A 190 20.70 15.42 10.13
CA VAL A 190 19.61 15.30 11.11
C VAL A 190 19.29 16.67 11.70
N GLU A 191 18.02 17.04 11.63
CA GLU A 191 17.47 18.28 12.19
C GLU A 191 16.59 17.92 13.40
N TYR A 192 17.21 17.81 14.59
CA TYR A 192 16.56 17.26 15.78
C TYR A 192 15.27 18.00 16.19
N ASP A 193 15.26 19.33 16.11
CA ASP A 193 14.05 20.12 16.44
C ASP A 193 12.86 19.74 15.54
N LEU A 194 13.11 19.52 14.23
CA LEU A 194 12.09 19.09 13.28
C LEU A 194 11.74 17.61 13.43
N LEU A 195 12.71 16.78 13.84
CA LEU A 195 12.46 15.37 14.13
C LEU A 195 11.50 15.20 15.30
N ASP A 196 11.72 15.91 16.41
CA ASP A 196 10.84 15.89 17.58
C ASP A 196 9.41 16.36 17.21
N GLU A 197 9.33 17.42 16.39
CA GLU A 197 8.07 17.92 15.86
C GLU A 197 7.35 16.92 14.94
N LEU A 198 8.08 16.17 14.13
CA LEU A 198 7.57 15.12 13.26
C LEU A 198 7.04 13.96 14.09
N GLU A 199 7.83 13.49 15.06
CA GLU A 199 7.46 12.42 15.97
C GLU A 199 6.16 12.77 16.72
N ALA A 200 6.00 14.00 17.21
CA ALA A 200 4.78 14.43 17.88
C ALA A 200 3.52 14.34 16.98
N LYS A 201 3.68 14.51 15.66
CA LYS A 201 2.57 14.43 14.69
C LYS A 201 2.30 13.01 14.22
N ILE A 202 3.34 12.17 14.14
CA ILE A 202 3.27 10.79 13.68
C ILE A 202 2.84 9.83 14.79
N ASN A 203 3.34 10.04 16.01
CA ASN A 203 3.18 9.11 17.12
C ASN A 203 1.83 9.27 17.83
N ASN A 204 0.76 8.92 17.12
CA ASN A 204 -0.60 8.92 17.67
C ASN A 204 -1.42 7.70 17.21
N PRO A 205 -2.48 7.32 17.96
CA PRO A 205 -3.26 6.13 17.65
C PRO A 205 -3.97 6.13 16.29
N GLY A 206 -4.34 7.30 15.75
CA GLY A 206 -4.99 7.43 14.44
C GLY A 206 -4.03 7.03 13.32
N VAL A 207 -2.82 7.59 13.36
CA VAL A 207 -1.74 7.28 12.41
C VAL A 207 -1.29 5.83 12.52
N TYR A 208 -1.09 5.30 13.73
CA TYR A 208 -0.74 3.90 13.92
C TYR A 208 -1.82 2.95 13.40
N LYS A 209 -3.08 3.29 13.63
CA LYS A 209 -4.19 2.52 13.09
C LYS A 209 -4.20 2.53 11.57
N ALA A 210 -4.03 3.70 10.95
CA ALA A 210 -3.96 3.83 9.50
C ALA A 210 -2.77 3.05 8.91
N ALA A 211 -1.61 3.08 9.58
CA ALA A 211 -0.45 2.30 9.19
C ALA A 211 -0.73 0.79 9.27
N LEU A 212 -1.27 0.32 10.40
CA LEU A 212 -1.55 -1.09 10.62
C LEU A 212 -2.60 -1.65 9.64
N ASP A 213 -3.64 -0.87 9.34
CA ASP A 213 -4.66 -1.24 8.35
C ASP A 213 -4.09 -1.25 6.92
N GLY A 214 -3.00 -0.51 6.67
CA GLY A 214 -2.27 -0.51 5.41
C GLY A 214 -1.41 -1.75 5.20
N ARG A 215 -1.14 -2.08 3.93
CA ARG A 215 -0.25 -3.19 3.54
C ARG A 215 1.23 -2.90 3.81
N TYR A 216 1.61 -1.61 3.84
CA TYR A 216 3.02 -1.20 3.96
C TYR A 216 3.57 -1.31 5.39
N ALA A 217 2.73 -1.46 6.42
CA ALA A 217 3.20 -1.74 7.78
C ALA A 217 3.96 -3.07 7.88
N ASP A 218 3.78 -3.98 6.92
CA ASP A 218 4.49 -5.25 6.88
C ASP A 218 5.97 -5.07 6.49
N ASN A 219 6.37 -3.88 6.03
CA ASN A 219 7.78 -3.48 5.85
C ASN A 219 8.46 -3.16 7.18
N ILE A 220 7.69 -2.98 8.26
CA ILE A 220 8.21 -2.74 9.60
C ILE A 220 8.35 -4.09 10.32
N CYS A 221 9.41 -4.26 11.11
CA CYS A 221 9.67 -5.48 11.86
C CYS A 221 8.56 -5.77 12.89
N CYS A 222 8.46 -7.03 13.33
CA CYS A 222 7.37 -7.48 14.19
C CYS A 222 7.59 -7.05 15.64
N THR A 223 8.84 -7.07 16.11
CA THR A 223 9.20 -6.84 17.51
C THR A 223 10.28 -5.77 17.69
N THR A 224 10.32 -5.17 18.88
CA THR A 224 11.40 -4.23 19.24
C THR A 224 12.76 -4.91 19.35
N ALA A 225 12.81 -6.23 19.50
CA ALA A 225 14.06 -7.00 19.53
C ALA A 225 14.72 -7.03 18.14
N GLU A 226 13.91 -7.12 17.08
CA GLU A 226 14.39 -7.08 15.68
C GLU A 226 15.04 -5.75 15.32
N LEU A 227 14.69 -4.65 16.01
CA LEU A 227 15.31 -3.34 15.81
C LEU A 227 16.78 -3.26 16.28
N SER A 228 17.29 -4.25 17.03
CA SER A 228 18.65 -4.21 17.57
C SER A 228 19.76 -4.21 16.51
N GLY A 229 19.45 -4.64 15.28
CA GLY A 229 20.36 -4.59 14.13
C GLY A 229 20.24 -3.32 13.28
N GLU A 230 19.29 -2.44 13.58
CA GLU A 230 18.97 -1.26 12.77
C GLU A 230 19.76 -0.02 13.18
N HIS A 231 19.78 0.99 12.30
CA HIS A 231 20.31 2.31 12.63
C HIS A 231 19.54 2.91 13.83
N PRO A 232 20.20 3.55 14.82
CA PRO A 232 19.53 4.03 16.04
C PRO A 232 18.29 4.88 15.80
N LEU A 233 18.35 5.84 14.88
CA LEU A 233 17.20 6.68 14.52
C LEU A 233 16.03 5.88 13.92
N VAL A 234 16.32 4.82 13.16
CA VAL A 234 15.28 3.93 12.61
C VAL A 234 14.62 3.14 13.74
N ALA A 235 15.43 2.64 14.67
CA ALA A 235 14.94 1.92 15.84
C ALA A 235 14.09 2.80 16.76
N GLU A 236 14.52 4.04 17.02
CA GLU A 236 13.77 5.00 17.83
C GLU A 236 12.45 5.39 17.14
N TRP A 237 12.49 5.66 15.83
CA TRP A 237 11.31 6.02 15.05
C TRP A 237 10.22 4.96 15.05
N TYR A 238 10.58 3.67 14.87
CA TYR A 238 9.59 2.60 14.78
C TYR A 238 9.15 2.03 16.11
N ARG A 239 9.93 2.21 17.18
CA ARG A 239 9.64 1.60 18.50
C ARG A 239 8.23 1.92 19.00
N PRO A 240 7.76 3.18 19.01
CA PRO A 240 6.40 3.50 19.49
C PRO A 240 5.29 2.76 18.72
N PHE A 241 5.41 2.65 17.40
CA PHE A 241 4.45 1.92 16.58
C PHE A 241 4.49 0.41 16.83
N ILE A 242 5.69 -0.18 16.96
CA ILE A 242 5.86 -1.60 17.23
C ILE A 242 5.29 -1.98 18.60
N GLU A 243 5.57 -1.18 19.62
CA GLU A 243 5.00 -1.36 20.95
C GLU A 243 3.48 -1.29 20.89
N TRP A 244 2.93 -0.28 20.21
CA TRP A 244 1.49 -0.12 20.04
C TRP A 244 0.82 -1.29 19.30
N LYS A 245 1.36 -1.75 18.16
CA LYS A 245 0.74 -2.88 17.43
C LYS A 245 0.87 -4.21 18.17
N SER A 246 1.85 -4.31 19.06
CA SER A 246 2.12 -5.49 19.89
C SER A 246 1.24 -5.56 21.15
N GLU A 247 0.62 -4.46 21.59
CA GLU A 247 -0.25 -4.50 22.77
C GLU A 247 -1.39 -5.50 22.56
N ARG A 248 -1.63 -6.32 23.58
CA ARG A 248 -2.61 -7.39 23.58
C ARG A 248 -3.89 -6.97 24.29
N ASN A 249 -5.03 -7.41 23.77
CA ASN A 249 -6.31 -7.26 24.43
C ASN A 249 -6.48 -8.26 25.59
N GLU A 250 -7.64 -8.26 26.24
CA GLU A 250 -7.98 -9.18 27.35
C GLU A 250 -7.91 -10.67 27.00
N ASN A 251 -8.03 -11.01 25.71
CA ASN A 251 -7.91 -12.37 25.19
C ASN A 251 -6.47 -12.72 24.82
N GLY A 252 -5.51 -11.84 25.07
CA GLY A 252 -4.11 -12.02 24.71
C GLY A 252 -3.83 -11.84 23.22
N ILE A 253 -4.73 -11.24 22.43
CA ILE A 253 -4.54 -11.05 20.98
C ILE A 253 -3.96 -9.66 20.73
N SER A 254 -2.81 -9.58 20.05
CA SER A 254 -2.21 -8.29 19.67
C SER A 254 -3.00 -7.60 18.56
N ARG A 255 -2.87 -6.27 18.43
CA ARG A 255 -3.51 -5.53 17.32
C ARG A 255 -3.06 -6.06 15.96
N GLU A 256 -1.77 -6.40 15.83
CA GLU A 256 -1.22 -7.01 14.63
C GLU A 256 -1.79 -8.42 14.35
N THR A 257 -1.99 -9.25 15.37
CA THR A 257 -2.66 -10.55 15.18
C THR A 257 -4.12 -10.35 14.76
N ALA A 258 -4.83 -9.39 15.36
CA ALA A 258 -6.21 -9.06 15.02
C ALA A 258 -6.37 -8.55 13.57
N LYS A 259 -5.35 -7.86 13.02
CA LYS A 259 -5.29 -7.49 11.59
C LYS A 259 -5.42 -8.73 10.71
N TYR A 260 -4.68 -9.79 11.00
CA TYR A 260 -4.74 -11.03 10.20
C TYR A 260 -6.00 -11.86 10.45
N GLN A 261 -6.60 -11.79 11.65
CA GLN A 261 -7.95 -12.33 11.89
C GLN A 261 -8.97 -11.66 10.95
N ARG A 262 -8.89 -10.33 10.80
CA ARG A 262 -9.77 -9.59 9.88
C ARG A 262 -9.52 -9.96 8.42
N ALA A 263 -8.26 -10.03 7.99
CA ALA A 263 -7.90 -10.44 6.64
C ALA A 263 -8.48 -11.83 6.30
N LEU A 264 -8.36 -12.79 7.23
CA LEU A 264 -8.94 -14.11 7.09
C LEU A 264 -10.48 -14.08 6.92
N MET A 265 -11.18 -13.28 7.73
CA MET A 265 -12.63 -13.11 7.63
C MET A 265 -13.08 -12.46 6.31
N LEU A 266 -12.25 -11.59 5.73
CA LEU A 266 -12.51 -10.92 4.45
C LEU A 266 -12.15 -11.79 3.23
N GLY A 267 -11.62 -13.00 3.45
CA GLY A 267 -11.19 -13.89 2.37
C GLY A 267 -9.81 -13.57 1.79
N GLU A 268 -9.04 -12.71 2.44
CA GLU A 268 -7.67 -12.37 2.05
C GLU A 268 -6.67 -13.43 2.55
N TYR A 269 -6.90 -14.69 2.14
CA TYR A 269 -6.21 -15.85 2.71
C TYR A 269 -4.70 -15.85 2.45
N GLU A 270 -4.26 -15.43 1.25
CA GLU A 270 -2.82 -15.33 0.96
C GLU A 270 -2.16 -14.27 1.84
N TYR A 271 -2.83 -13.13 2.02
CA TYR A 271 -2.32 -12.07 2.86
C TYR A 271 -2.20 -12.49 4.32
N ALA A 272 -3.26 -13.10 4.88
CA ALA A 272 -3.24 -13.64 6.23
C ALA A 272 -2.17 -14.73 6.40
N MET A 273 -1.99 -15.61 5.41
CA MET A 273 -0.99 -16.68 5.46
C MET A 273 0.43 -16.12 5.55
N HIS A 274 0.85 -15.25 4.62
CA HIS A 274 2.22 -14.71 4.61
C HIS A 274 2.48 -13.81 5.83
N GLY A 275 1.51 -12.98 6.22
CA GLY A 275 1.66 -12.12 7.40
C GLY A 275 1.79 -12.91 8.70
N THR A 276 1.04 -14.01 8.85
CA THR A 276 1.19 -14.90 10.02
C THR A 276 2.44 -15.77 9.97
N GLU A 277 2.96 -16.15 8.79
CA GLU A 277 4.29 -16.78 8.67
C GLU A 277 5.36 -15.88 9.27
N LYS A 278 5.39 -14.60 8.89
CA LYS A 278 6.34 -13.61 9.41
C LYS A 278 6.21 -13.43 10.93
N LEU A 279 4.97 -13.42 11.46
CA LEU A 279 4.76 -13.35 12.91
C LEU A 279 5.29 -14.58 13.64
N LEU A 280 5.19 -15.78 13.05
CA LEU A 280 5.68 -17.02 13.67
C LEU A 280 7.21 -17.07 13.77
N ASP A 281 7.94 -16.32 12.95
CA ASP A 281 9.40 -16.19 13.11
C ASP A 281 9.75 -15.52 14.46
N SER A 282 8.93 -14.56 14.90
CA SER A 282 9.12 -13.85 16.18
C SER A 282 8.36 -14.49 17.35
N PHE A 283 7.25 -15.18 17.06
CA PHE A 283 6.35 -15.77 18.06
C PHE A 283 5.99 -17.23 17.71
N PRO A 284 6.97 -18.15 17.66
CA PRO A 284 6.77 -19.50 17.13
C PRO A 284 5.78 -20.35 17.91
N ASP A 285 5.55 -20.02 19.19
CA ASP A 285 4.66 -20.75 20.10
C ASP A 285 3.30 -20.06 20.33
N ASP A 286 3.00 -18.96 19.64
CA ASP A 286 1.72 -18.25 19.80
C ASP A 286 0.57 -19.03 19.13
N GLU A 287 -0.23 -19.68 19.96
CA GLU A 287 -1.33 -20.55 19.52
C GLU A 287 -2.31 -19.85 18.56
N GLU A 288 -2.56 -18.55 18.73
CA GLU A 288 -3.48 -17.82 17.85
C GLU A 288 -2.90 -17.61 16.48
N ILE A 289 -1.62 -17.21 16.41
CA ILE A 289 -0.92 -16.98 15.13
C ILE A 289 -0.79 -18.31 14.38
N ILE A 290 -0.45 -19.40 15.08
CA ILE A 290 -0.38 -20.75 14.51
C ILE A 290 -1.72 -21.14 13.88
N LEU A 291 -2.82 -21.00 14.62
CA LEU A 291 -4.15 -21.37 14.13
C LEU A 291 -4.61 -20.50 12.97
N LEU A 292 -4.29 -19.20 12.98
CA LEU A 292 -4.59 -18.31 11.86
C LEU A 292 -3.84 -18.72 10.60
N ASN A 293 -2.55 -19.07 10.73
CA ASN A 293 -1.76 -19.57 9.61
C ASN A 293 -2.36 -20.85 9.03
N ILE A 294 -2.68 -21.82 9.91
CA ILE A 294 -3.29 -23.09 9.53
C ILE A 294 -4.64 -22.87 8.82
N SER A 295 -5.47 -21.98 9.36
CA SER A 295 -6.79 -21.67 8.80
C SER A 295 -6.69 -21.00 7.43
N ALA A 296 -5.75 -20.06 7.26
CA ALA A 296 -5.49 -19.39 5.99
C ALA A 296 -5.03 -20.41 4.92
N ARG A 297 -4.10 -21.31 5.26
CA ARG A 297 -3.66 -22.39 4.34
C ARG A 297 -4.81 -23.32 3.97
N SER A 298 -5.57 -23.76 4.97
CA SER A 298 -6.72 -24.65 4.76
C SER A 298 -7.75 -24.03 3.81
N SER A 299 -7.97 -22.71 3.92
CA SER A 299 -8.88 -21.96 3.04
C SER A 299 -8.34 -21.85 1.61
N LEU A 300 -7.02 -21.74 1.43
CA LEU A 300 -6.38 -21.68 0.12
C LEU A 300 -6.45 -23.00 -0.67
N VAL A 301 -6.50 -24.15 0.02
CA VAL A 301 -6.52 -25.49 -0.61
C VAL A 301 -7.62 -25.62 -1.68
N ALA A 302 -8.81 -25.10 -1.40
CA ALA A 302 -9.96 -25.21 -2.29
C ALA A 302 -9.80 -24.41 -3.60
N MET A 303 -9.08 -23.30 -3.55
CA MET A 303 -8.87 -22.39 -4.70
C MET A 303 -7.54 -22.65 -5.42
N ALA A 304 -6.64 -23.40 -4.79
CA ALA A 304 -5.32 -23.70 -5.35
C ALA A 304 -5.37 -24.77 -6.44
N GLY A 305 -4.52 -24.59 -7.47
CA GLY A 305 -4.16 -25.64 -8.42
C GLY A 305 -3.40 -26.79 -7.75
N LEU A 306 -3.27 -27.92 -8.44
CA LEU A 306 -2.79 -29.19 -7.86
C LEU A 306 -1.45 -29.07 -7.12
N GLU A 307 -0.44 -28.46 -7.73
CA GLU A 307 0.90 -28.33 -7.14
C GLU A 307 0.86 -27.51 -5.84
N LYS A 308 0.26 -26.32 -5.89
CA LYS A 308 0.10 -25.45 -4.72
C LYS A 308 -0.75 -26.13 -3.64
N ARG A 309 -1.78 -26.88 -4.03
CA ARG A 309 -2.61 -27.66 -3.10
C ARG A 309 -1.80 -28.70 -2.33
N VAL A 310 -0.98 -29.49 -3.02
CA VAL A 310 -0.10 -30.50 -2.39
C VAL A 310 0.85 -29.83 -1.40
N LYS A 311 1.47 -28.72 -1.80
CA LYS A 311 2.35 -27.95 -0.92
C LYS A 311 1.62 -27.45 0.33
N LEU A 312 0.48 -26.78 0.15
CA LEU A 312 -0.32 -26.25 1.26
C LEU A 312 -0.73 -27.34 2.24
N LEU A 313 -1.24 -28.48 1.76
CA LEU A 313 -1.64 -29.60 2.63
C LEU A 313 -0.44 -30.19 3.38
N SER A 314 0.70 -30.39 2.70
CA SER A 314 1.93 -30.91 3.30
C SER A 314 2.47 -29.99 4.40
N ASP A 315 2.55 -28.68 4.10
CA ASP A 315 3.00 -27.67 5.07
C ASP A 315 2.04 -27.58 6.25
N ASN A 316 0.73 -27.59 6.00
CA ASN A 316 -0.28 -27.54 7.06
C ASN A 316 -0.17 -28.75 7.99
N PHE A 317 -0.05 -29.97 7.43
CA PHE A 317 0.13 -31.20 8.21
C PHE A 317 1.39 -31.14 9.08
N ARG A 318 2.50 -30.64 8.54
CA ARG A 318 3.76 -30.47 9.28
C ARG A 318 3.60 -29.47 10.43
N ILE A 319 3.06 -28.27 10.13
CA ILE A 319 2.85 -27.20 11.13
C ILE A 319 1.98 -27.69 12.28
N ILE A 320 0.85 -28.35 11.96
CA ILE A 320 -0.08 -28.86 12.96
C ILE A 320 0.61 -29.90 13.86
N ASN A 321 1.32 -30.87 13.28
CA ASN A 321 2.00 -31.90 14.08
C ASN A 321 3.11 -31.33 14.95
N GLU A 322 3.81 -30.29 14.50
CA GLU A 322 4.79 -29.58 15.32
C GLU A 322 4.11 -28.88 16.50
N ALA A 323 3.06 -28.09 16.24
CA ALA A 323 2.29 -27.38 17.25
C ALA A 323 1.67 -28.32 18.30
N MET A 324 1.27 -29.54 17.89
CA MET A 324 0.71 -30.52 18.83
C MET A 324 1.72 -31.07 19.83
N LYS A 325 3.04 -30.94 19.60
CA LYS A 325 4.06 -31.45 20.53
C LYS A 325 4.08 -30.71 21.87
N SER A 326 3.66 -29.45 21.90
CA SER A 326 3.62 -28.62 23.11
C SER A 326 2.32 -28.76 23.92
N ALA A 327 1.37 -29.60 23.47
CA ALA A 327 0.05 -29.76 24.09
C ALA A 327 -0.68 -28.42 24.34
N PRO A 328 -0.92 -27.61 23.28
CA PRO A 328 -1.52 -26.28 23.39
C PRO A 328 -2.95 -26.31 23.94
N LYS A 329 -3.41 -25.18 24.50
CA LYS A 329 -4.77 -25.04 25.04
C LYS A 329 -5.83 -25.30 23.98
N LYS A 330 -5.57 -24.92 22.73
CA LYS A 330 -6.48 -25.11 21.59
C LYS A 330 -6.25 -26.42 20.83
N TYR A 331 -5.89 -27.50 21.54
CA TYR A 331 -5.58 -28.80 20.94
C TYR A 331 -6.72 -29.39 20.08
N ASN A 332 -7.99 -29.18 20.49
CA ASN A 332 -9.17 -29.61 19.74
C ASN A 332 -9.24 -28.97 18.33
N TYR A 333 -8.88 -27.69 18.21
CA TYR A 333 -8.79 -27.01 16.91
C TYR A 333 -7.67 -27.58 16.04
N LEU A 334 -6.51 -27.91 16.61
CA LEU A 334 -5.43 -28.55 15.86
C LEU A 334 -5.82 -29.92 15.32
N LEU A 335 -6.49 -30.75 16.13
CA LEU A 335 -7.03 -32.02 15.69
C LEU A 335 -8.04 -31.84 14.54
N TYR A 336 -8.95 -30.87 14.66
CA TYR A 336 -9.90 -30.56 13.60
C TYR A 336 -9.23 -30.15 12.29
N TYR A 337 -8.27 -29.22 12.33
CA TYR A 337 -7.56 -28.82 11.12
C TYR A 337 -6.66 -29.94 10.57
N ARG A 338 -6.12 -30.82 11.41
CA ARG A 338 -5.38 -32.00 10.94
C ARG A 338 -6.31 -32.96 10.22
N GLY A 339 -7.51 -33.18 10.75
CA GLY A 339 -8.55 -33.98 10.11
C GLY A 339 -8.95 -33.42 8.74
N LEU A 340 -9.19 -32.11 8.64
CA LEU A 340 -9.46 -31.45 7.34
C LEU A 340 -8.29 -31.60 6.37
N THR A 341 -7.05 -31.49 6.86
CA THR A 341 -5.85 -31.67 6.05
C THR A 341 -5.74 -33.11 5.53
N ARG A 342 -5.99 -34.11 6.38
CA ARG A 342 -6.02 -35.53 6.00
C ARG A 342 -7.10 -35.83 4.97
N LEU A 343 -8.30 -35.24 5.10
CA LEU A 343 -9.32 -35.33 4.05
C LEU A 343 -8.81 -34.78 2.71
N GLY A 344 -8.16 -33.60 2.73
CA GLY A 344 -7.54 -33.02 1.53
C GLY A 344 -6.43 -33.88 0.93
N MET A 345 -5.75 -34.68 1.76
CA MET A 345 -4.73 -35.65 1.38
C MET A 345 -5.29 -37.03 0.99
N ASN A 346 -6.62 -37.19 0.94
CA ASN A 346 -7.31 -38.46 0.65
C ASN A 346 -7.06 -39.55 1.72
N ASP A 347 -6.98 -39.17 2.98
CA ASP A 347 -6.92 -40.04 4.17
C ASP A 347 -8.18 -39.85 5.05
N PRO A 348 -9.34 -40.41 4.64
CA PRO A 348 -10.60 -40.23 5.37
C PRO A 348 -10.64 -40.96 6.73
N GLU A 349 -9.96 -42.10 6.87
CA GLU A 349 -9.91 -42.84 8.14
C GLU A 349 -9.09 -42.07 9.18
N GLY A 350 -7.89 -41.61 8.82
CA GLY A 350 -7.09 -40.78 9.70
C GLY A 350 -7.77 -39.45 10.03
N ALA A 351 -8.55 -38.88 9.11
CA ALA A 351 -9.35 -37.70 9.39
C ALA A 351 -10.45 -37.96 10.42
N LYS A 352 -11.17 -39.07 10.28
CA LYS A 352 -12.21 -39.49 11.23
C LYS A 352 -11.65 -39.68 12.63
N GLU A 353 -10.50 -40.35 12.75
CA GLU A 353 -9.80 -40.51 14.04
C GLU A 353 -9.49 -39.16 14.69
N ASP A 354 -9.03 -38.18 13.91
CA ASP A 354 -8.72 -36.84 14.42
C ASP A 354 -9.96 -36.08 14.90
N PHE A 355 -11.05 -36.12 14.14
CA PHE A 355 -12.31 -35.50 14.55
C PHE A 355 -12.87 -36.18 15.81
N GLU A 356 -12.88 -37.50 15.88
CA GLU A 356 -13.31 -38.23 17.07
C GLU A 356 -12.42 -37.92 18.29
N ALA A 357 -11.11 -37.82 18.10
CA ALA A 357 -10.18 -37.42 19.15
C ALA A 357 -10.49 -36.00 19.66
N SER A 358 -10.86 -35.06 18.78
CA SER A 358 -11.23 -33.71 19.20
C SER A 358 -12.51 -33.71 20.05
N LEU A 359 -13.50 -34.56 19.73
CA LEU A 359 -14.73 -34.71 20.50
C LEU A 359 -14.55 -35.42 21.84
N LYS A 360 -13.49 -36.21 21.99
CA LYS A 360 -13.10 -36.76 23.31
C LYS A 360 -12.58 -35.67 24.25
N LEU A 361 -11.98 -34.61 23.71
CA LEU A 361 -11.51 -33.46 24.49
C LEU A 361 -12.66 -32.50 24.80
N ASP A 362 -13.51 -32.22 23.82
CA ASP A 362 -14.72 -31.42 23.99
C ASP A 362 -15.87 -32.01 23.18
N SER A 363 -16.77 -32.68 23.91
CA SER A 363 -17.95 -33.35 23.35
C SER A 363 -18.92 -32.42 22.61
N HIS A 364 -18.83 -31.11 22.81
CA HIS A 364 -19.68 -30.10 22.16
C HIS A 364 -18.91 -29.30 21.10
N PHE A 365 -17.72 -29.77 20.70
CA PHE A 365 -16.92 -29.09 19.69
C PHE A 365 -17.56 -29.20 18.31
N GLU A 366 -18.43 -28.24 18.03
CA GLU A 366 -19.31 -28.19 16.86
C GLU A 366 -18.60 -28.40 15.51
N PRO A 367 -17.41 -27.81 15.24
CA PRO A 367 -16.75 -27.99 13.95
C PRO A 367 -16.52 -29.45 13.58
N SER A 368 -16.02 -30.26 14.51
CA SER A 368 -15.78 -31.69 14.29
C SER A 368 -17.06 -32.51 14.21
N MET A 369 -18.09 -32.14 15.01
CA MET A 369 -19.40 -32.81 14.94
C MET A 369 -20.03 -32.69 13.55
N LEU A 370 -19.97 -31.48 12.97
CA LEU A 370 -20.56 -31.21 11.66
C LEU A 370 -19.86 -31.99 10.55
N ILE A 371 -18.52 -32.02 10.55
CA ILE A 371 -17.76 -32.77 9.54
C ILE A 371 -17.99 -34.27 9.65
N LEU A 372 -17.94 -34.85 10.86
CA LEU A 372 -18.20 -36.28 11.06
C LEU A 372 -19.60 -36.68 10.58
N LYS A 373 -20.62 -35.87 10.87
CA LYS A 373 -21.97 -36.10 10.35
C LYS A 373 -22.01 -36.05 8.82
N GLY A 374 -21.28 -35.11 8.21
CA GLY A 374 -21.12 -35.02 6.76
C GLY A 374 -20.50 -36.27 6.16
N MET A 375 -19.43 -36.79 6.77
CA MET A 375 -18.75 -38.03 6.35
C MET A 375 -19.68 -39.25 6.44
N GLN A 376 -20.39 -39.42 7.55
CA GLN A 376 -21.36 -40.51 7.74
C GLN A 376 -22.47 -40.50 6.69
N ASN A 377 -23.00 -39.31 6.36
CA ASN A 377 -24.01 -39.17 5.31
C ASN A 377 -23.46 -39.55 3.93
N ALA A 378 -22.21 -39.17 3.63
CA ALA A 378 -21.56 -39.52 2.37
C ALA A 378 -21.32 -41.04 2.24
N GLU A 379 -20.91 -41.70 3.33
CA GLU A 379 -20.75 -43.15 3.41
C GLU A 379 -22.09 -43.89 3.20
N ALA A 380 -23.17 -43.42 3.84
CA ALA A 380 -24.50 -44.01 3.65
C ALA A 380 -24.97 -43.90 2.18
N LEU A 381 -24.77 -42.74 1.55
CA LEU A 381 -25.12 -42.50 0.15
C LEU A 381 -24.30 -43.34 -0.82
N SER A 382 -23.01 -43.56 -0.55
CA SER A 382 -22.15 -44.40 -1.40
C SER A 382 -22.53 -45.88 -1.28
N ALA A 383 -22.86 -46.34 -0.08
CA ALA A 383 -23.35 -47.70 0.19
C ALA A 383 -24.73 -47.97 -0.45
N ASP A 384 -25.59 -46.97 -0.60
CA ASP A 384 -26.87 -47.15 -1.28
C ASP A 384 -26.74 -47.12 -2.80
N LYS A 385 -25.81 -46.35 -3.36
CA LYS A 385 -25.49 -46.39 -4.80
C LYS A 385 -24.88 -47.73 -5.23
N SER A 386 -24.01 -48.31 -4.41
CA SER A 386 -23.41 -49.63 -4.71
C SER A 386 -24.39 -50.81 -4.59
N LYS A 387 -25.52 -50.63 -3.91
CA LYS A 387 -26.63 -51.60 -3.89
C LYS A 387 -27.56 -51.50 -5.11
N LEU A 388 -27.49 -50.40 -5.86
CA LEU A 388 -28.34 -50.12 -7.03
C LEU A 388 -27.63 -50.36 -8.37
N SER A 389 -26.30 -50.50 -8.37
CA SER A 389 -25.47 -50.96 -9.49
C SER A 389 -25.25 -52.45 -9.43
#